data_AF-A0A178W3J6-F1
#
_entry.id   AF-A0A178W3J6-F1
#
_cell.length_a   1.000
_cell.length_b   1.000
_cell.length_c   1.000
_cell.angle_alpha   90.00
_cell.angle_beta   90.00
_cell.angle_gamma   90.00
#
_symmetry.space_group_name_H-M   'P 1'
#
loop_
_entity.id
_entity.type
_entity.pdbx_description
1 polymer ?
#
loop_
_entity_poly.entity_id
_entity_poly.type
_entity_poly.pdbx_seq_one_letter_code
_entity_poly.pdbx_strand_id
1 'polypeptide(L)'
;MVKISEMKRSTCTVKNKIVLWYICKLCTLVLSSDLVTNLLLQVKVLRSIRKIDPRDVILGQYKSSSRDKNGVILNGVDPTYCAAALYIDNARWDGVPFLVRVGTGLIKHRVEIHVQFRHVPGNLYRENIGINIDLGTNELILRDEPDEAILVKINNKVPGLGLQLDASELNLLYKDRYKTEVPDSYEHLIHDVIDGDNHLFMRSDEVAAAWNILSPVLEEIDKHHTAPELYEFGGRGPVAAYYLWAKHGAPWADD
;
A
#
# COMPACT_ATOMS: atom_id res chain seq x y z
N MET A 1 0.76 -4.71 11.30
CA MET A 1 1.39 -4.73 9.96
C MET A 1 0.69 -3.70 9.10
N VAL A 2 1.41 -3.08 8.17
CA VAL A 2 0.83 -2.11 7.23
C VAL A 2 0.99 -2.67 5.82
N LYS A 3 -0.10 -2.71 5.04
CA LYS A 3 -0.10 -3.03 3.61
C LYS A 3 -0.51 -1.80 2.84
N ILE A 4 0.21 -1.48 1.78
CA ILE A 4 -0.06 -0.36 0.89
C ILE A 4 -0.21 -0.93 -0.51
N SER A 5 -1.33 -0.64 -1.16
CA SER A 5 -1.64 -1.15 -2.49
C SER A 5 -2.02 -0.01 -3.42
N GLU A 6 -1.35 0.09 -4.55
CA GLU A 6 -1.75 0.94 -5.67
C GLU A 6 -1.86 0.10 -6.93
N MET A 7 -3.06 0.02 -7.48
CA MET A 7 -3.37 -0.76 -8.67
C MET A 7 -3.94 0.17 -9.72
N LYS A 8 -3.24 0.31 -10.85
CA LYS A 8 -3.67 1.15 -11.97
C LYS A 8 -4.06 0.29 -13.17
N ARG A 9 -5.07 0.75 -13.93
CA ARG A 9 -5.47 0.13 -15.20
C ARG A 9 -4.64 0.63 -16.39
N SER A 10 -4.06 1.82 -16.28
CA SER A 10 -3.25 2.44 -17.32
C SER A 10 -1.78 2.03 -17.24
N THR A 11 -1.10 2.07 -18.39
CA THR A 11 0.31 1.68 -18.57
C THR A 11 1.23 2.69 -17.87
N CYS A 12 1.76 2.31 -16.71
CA CYS A 12 2.88 2.98 -16.07
C CYS A 12 3.96 1.93 -15.82
N THR A 13 5.08 2.09 -16.52
CA THR A 13 6.29 1.30 -16.29
C THR A 13 6.79 1.58 -14.88
N VAL A 14 7.24 0.57 -14.12
CA VAL A 14 7.80 0.75 -12.76
C VAL A 14 9.05 1.64 -12.78
N LYS A 15 9.73 1.75 -13.93
CA LYS A 15 10.81 2.73 -14.16
C LYS A 15 10.35 4.18 -14.17
N ASN A 16 9.06 4.47 -14.31
CA ASN A 16 8.56 5.79 -13.95
C ASN A 16 8.73 5.93 -12.44
N LYS A 17 9.76 6.69 -12.06
CA LYS A 17 10.16 7.11 -10.70
C LYS A 17 8.98 7.54 -9.80
N ILE A 18 7.84 7.82 -10.41
CA ILE A 18 6.52 8.08 -9.83
C ILE A 18 6.00 6.91 -8.97
N VAL A 19 6.16 5.64 -9.38
CA VAL A 19 5.63 4.49 -8.62
C VAL A 19 6.32 4.35 -7.27
N LEU A 20 7.65 4.38 -7.25
CA LEU A 20 8.45 4.38 -6.03
C LEU A 20 8.27 5.66 -5.19
N TRP A 21 7.98 6.79 -5.84
CA TRP A 21 7.61 8.05 -5.20
C TRP A 21 6.29 7.92 -4.43
N TYR A 22 5.28 7.24 -4.98
CA TYR A 22 4.03 6.93 -4.25
C TYR A 22 4.29 5.98 -3.08
N ILE A 23 5.19 5.00 -3.20
CA ILE A 23 5.59 4.13 -2.08
C ILE A 23 6.14 4.95 -0.91
N CYS A 24 7.04 5.91 -1.17
CA CYS A 24 7.57 6.80 -0.14
C CYS A 24 6.51 7.77 0.38
N LYS A 25 5.68 8.34 -0.49
CA LYS A 25 4.65 9.32 -0.12
C LYS A 25 3.54 8.67 0.72
N LEU A 26 3.03 7.48 0.33
CA LEU A 26 2.06 6.72 1.11
C LEU A 26 2.65 6.21 2.42
N CYS A 27 3.91 5.74 2.44
CA CYS A 27 4.57 5.44 3.72
C CYS A 27 4.59 6.67 4.62
N THR A 28 4.92 7.84 4.09
CA THR A 28 4.96 9.10 4.85
C THR A 28 3.58 9.51 5.37
N LEU A 29 2.52 9.34 4.58
CA LEU A 29 1.13 9.62 4.96
C LEU A 29 0.62 8.72 6.10
N VAL A 30 1.01 7.44 6.13
CA VAL A 30 0.64 6.52 7.24
C VAL A 30 1.42 6.84 8.52
N LEU A 31 2.63 7.37 8.37
CA LEU A 31 3.54 7.65 9.48
C LEU A 31 3.29 9.04 10.11
N SER A 32 2.44 9.87 9.52
CA SER A 32 2.15 11.25 9.95
C SER A 32 1.03 11.39 10.99
N SER A 33 0.47 10.29 11.51
CA SER A 33 -0.53 10.36 12.61
C SER A 33 -0.01 11.05 13.88
N ASP A 34 1.30 11.26 14.00
CA ASP A 34 1.89 12.19 14.97
C ASP A 34 2.05 13.59 14.34
N LEU A 35 0.94 14.35 14.33
CA LEU A 35 0.88 15.80 14.14
C LEU A 35 1.30 16.36 12.76
N VAL A 36 0.31 16.96 12.10
CA VAL A 36 0.28 17.75 10.85
C VAL A 36 1.29 18.92 10.77
N THR A 37 2.27 19.05 11.66
CA THR A 37 3.10 20.27 11.76
C THR A 37 4.61 20.07 11.75
N ASN A 38 5.15 18.85 11.76
CA ASN A 38 6.60 18.67 11.84
C ASN A 38 7.19 17.89 10.66
N LEU A 39 7.45 18.61 9.56
CA LEU A 39 8.23 18.16 8.40
C LEU A 39 9.56 17.50 8.81
N LEU A 40 10.15 17.92 9.94
CA LEU A 40 11.38 17.32 10.48
C LEU A 40 11.21 15.85 10.92
N LEU A 41 10.02 15.47 11.40
CA LEU A 41 9.75 14.09 11.83
C LEU A 41 9.64 13.15 10.63
N GLN A 42 9.08 13.62 9.51
CA GLN A 42 8.95 12.83 8.29
C GLN A 42 10.32 12.40 7.74
N VAL A 43 11.26 13.34 7.64
CA VAL A 43 12.64 13.06 7.21
C VAL A 43 13.33 12.07 8.16
N LYS A 44 13.11 12.21 9.47
CA LYS A 44 13.70 11.30 10.47
C LYS A 44 13.20 9.88 10.29
N VAL A 45 11.89 9.72 10.01
CA VAL A 45 11.29 8.42 9.74
C VAL A 45 11.84 7.82 8.45
N LEU A 46 11.92 8.59 7.35
CA LEU A 46 12.50 8.13 6.09
C LEU A 46 13.96 7.66 6.26
N ARG A 47 14.77 8.40 7.01
CA ARG A 47 16.15 8.01 7.33
C ARG A 47 16.27 6.77 8.20
N SER A 48 15.21 6.40 8.91
CA SER A 48 15.14 5.20 9.76
C SER A 48 14.62 3.98 8.99
N ILE A 49 14.26 4.12 7.71
CA ILE A 49 13.89 3.00 6.87
C ILE A 49 15.15 2.19 6.58
N ARG A 50 15.08 0.88 6.87
CA ARG A 50 16.16 -0.04 6.57
C ARG A 50 16.36 -0.13 5.06
N LYS A 51 17.62 -0.22 4.63
CA LYS A 51 17.93 -0.50 3.22
C LYS A 51 17.22 -1.77 2.77
N ILE A 52 16.55 -1.70 1.63
CA ILE A 52 15.75 -2.78 1.08
C ILE A 52 16.68 -3.90 0.61
N ASP A 53 16.45 -5.13 1.05
CA ASP A 53 17.13 -6.31 0.52
C ASP A 53 16.51 -6.65 -0.84
N PRO A 54 17.31 -6.83 -1.92
CA PRO A 54 16.79 -7.26 -3.22
C PRO A 54 15.92 -8.53 -3.17
N ARG A 55 16.12 -9.40 -2.17
CA ARG A 55 15.33 -10.63 -1.96
C ARG A 55 13.91 -10.36 -1.46
N ASP A 56 13.70 -9.20 -0.85
CA ASP A 56 12.40 -8.73 -0.36
C ASP A 56 11.70 -7.83 -1.38
N VAL A 57 12.18 -7.82 -2.63
CA VAL A 57 11.60 -7.10 -3.77
C VAL A 57 11.23 -8.11 -4.86
N ILE A 58 9.97 -8.08 -5.27
CA ILE A 58 9.44 -8.88 -6.37
C ILE A 58 9.06 -7.96 -7.52
N LEU A 59 9.57 -8.27 -8.70
CA LEU A 59 9.26 -7.56 -9.93
C LEU A 59 8.44 -8.45 -10.84
N GLY A 60 7.40 -7.88 -11.43
CA GLY A 60 6.54 -8.58 -12.37
C GLY A 60 6.34 -7.80 -13.66
N GLN A 61 6.04 -8.51 -14.74
CA GLN A 61 5.66 -7.94 -16.02
C GLN A 61 4.39 -8.61 -16.57
N TYR A 62 3.38 -7.84 -16.96
CA TYR A 62 2.18 -8.44 -17.54
C TYR A 62 2.48 -9.01 -18.94
N LYS A 63 1.85 -10.13 -19.29
CA LYS A 63 1.89 -10.69 -20.64
C LYS A 63 1.02 -9.84 -21.57
N SER A 64 1.56 -9.45 -22.72
CA SER A 64 0.78 -8.75 -23.75
C SER A 64 -0.47 -9.58 -24.10
N SER A 65 -1.64 -8.95 -24.02
CA SER A 65 -2.91 -9.56 -24.36
C SER A 65 -3.49 -8.85 -25.58
N SER A 66 -4.15 -9.59 -26.48
CA SER A 66 -4.80 -9.07 -27.69
C SER A 66 -5.87 -7.99 -27.42
N ARG A 67 -6.22 -7.73 -26.14
CA ARG A 67 -7.14 -6.68 -25.70
C ARG A 67 -6.47 -5.33 -25.40
N ASP A 68 -5.15 -5.25 -25.45
CA ASP A 68 -4.41 -4.02 -25.16
C ASP A 68 -4.54 -3.05 -26.35
N LYS A 69 -5.56 -2.19 -26.31
CA LYS A 69 -5.85 -1.20 -27.37
C LYS A 69 -4.74 -0.16 -27.55
N ASN A 70 -3.78 -0.08 -26.63
CA ASN A 70 -2.75 0.95 -26.61
C ASN A 70 -1.40 0.52 -27.23
N GLY A 71 -1.28 -0.69 -27.78
CA GLY A 71 -0.15 -1.04 -28.64
C GLY A 71 1.24 -0.78 -28.04
N VAL A 72 1.39 -0.85 -26.71
CA VAL A 72 2.71 -0.75 -26.09
C VAL A 72 3.39 -2.08 -26.34
N ILE A 73 4.31 -2.08 -27.30
CA ILE A 73 5.16 -3.23 -27.57
C ILE A 73 6.03 -3.42 -26.32
N LEU A 74 5.77 -4.48 -25.55
CA LEU A 74 6.61 -4.91 -24.41
C LEU A 74 7.94 -5.49 -24.94
N ASN A 75 8.69 -4.68 -25.68
CA ASN A 75 9.99 -5.05 -26.25
C ASN A 75 11.13 -4.92 -25.22
N GLY A 76 10.83 -4.88 -23.93
CA GLY A 76 11.81 -4.64 -22.87
C GLY A 76 11.53 -5.46 -21.61
N VAL A 77 12.56 -5.64 -20.80
CA VAL A 77 12.56 -6.31 -19.48
C VAL A 77 11.98 -5.38 -18.40
N ASP A 78 11.23 -4.35 -18.79
CA ASP A 78 10.80 -3.31 -17.87
C ASP A 78 9.65 -3.82 -16.97
N PRO A 79 9.81 -3.75 -15.64
CA PRO A 79 8.78 -4.22 -14.73
C PRO A 79 7.53 -3.34 -14.82
N THR A 80 6.36 -3.96 -14.75
CA THR A 80 5.04 -3.30 -14.70
C THR A 80 4.31 -3.57 -13.38
N TYR A 81 4.92 -4.39 -12.52
CA TYR A 81 4.53 -4.67 -11.16
C TYR A 81 5.76 -4.69 -10.25
N CYS A 82 5.61 -4.17 -9.02
CA CYS A 82 6.61 -4.23 -7.97
C CYS A 82 5.92 -4.51 -6.63
N ALA A 83 6.42 -5.47 -5.86
CA ALA A 83 6.07 -5.63 -4.46
C ALA A 83 7.34 -5.63 -3.62
N ALA A 84 7.32 -4.94 -2.47
CA ALA A 84 8.45 -4.82 -1.59
C ALA A 84 8.03 -4.92 -0.13
N ALA A 85 8.90 -5.49 0.70
CA ALA A 85 8.78 -5.43 2.15
C ALA A 85 9.81 -4.44 2.72
N LEU A 86 9.32 -3.53 3.57
CA LEU A 86 10.09 -2.48 4.20
C LEU A 86 10.00 -2.62 5.73
N TYR A 87 11.06 -2.20 6.41
CA TYR A 87 11.11 -2.12 7.87
C TYR A 87 11.61 -0.74 8.28
N ILE A 88 11.05 -0.24 9.38
CA ILE A 88 11.38 1.08 9.92
C ILE A 88 11.97 0.87 11.31
N ASP A 89 13.26 1.17 11.44
CA ASP A 89 14.02 0.99 12.67
C ASP A 89 13.74 2.19 13.60
N ASN A 90 12.55 2.19 14.22
CA ASN A 90 12.12 3.17 15.21
C ASN A 90 11.34 2.47 16.33
N ALA A 91 11.39 3.00 17.56
CA ALA A 91 10.72 2.42 18.74
C ALA A 91 9.23 2.14 18.51
N ARG A 92 8.55 2.94 17.68
CA ARG A 92 7.12 2.76 17.35
C ARG A 92 6.87 1.61 16.37
N TRP A 93 7.78 1.37 15.43
CA TRP A 93 7.58 0.48 14.27
C TRP A 93 8.53 -0.71 14.25
N ASP A 94 9.27 -0.92 15.34
CA ASP A 94 10.19 -2.03 15.48
C ASP A 94 9.48 -3.39 15.30
N GLY A 95 10.04 -4.19 14.41
CA GLY A 95 9.48 -5.50 14.01
C GLY A 95 8.16 -5.45 13.24
N VAL A 96 7.68 -4.28 12.79
CA VAL A 96 6.45 -4.18 11.98
C VAL A 96 6.81 -4.12 10.49
N PRO A 97 6.40 -5.12 9.68
CA PRO A 97 6.62 -5.07 8.24
C PRO A 97 5.64 -4.09 7.58
N PHE A 98 6.18 -3.30 6.65
CA PHE A 98 5.45 -2.46 5.71
C PHE A 98 5.52 -3.12 4.34
N LEU A 99 4.41 -3.70 3.91
CA LEU A 99 4.30 -4.38 2.64
C LEU A 99 3.70 -3.43 1.62
N VAL A 100 4.39 -3.22 0.52
CA VAL A 100 3.95 -2.30 -0.52
C VAL A 100 3.84 -3.07 -1.83
N ARG A 101 2.73 -2.90 -2.54
CA ARG A 101 2.57 -3.39 -3.91
C ARG A 101 2.08 -2.28 -4.81
N VAL A 102 2.68 -2.19 -5.99
CA VAL A 102 2.23 -1.31 -7.05
C VAL A 102 2.26 -2.07 -8.36
N GLY A 103 1.21 -1.94 -9.17
CA GLY A 103 1.23 -2.58 -10.47
C GLY A 103 0.18 -2.07 -11.43
N THR A 104 0.41 -2.39 -12.69
CA THR A 104 -0.47 -2.02 -13.80
C THR A 104 -1.03 -3.24 -14.50
N GLY A 105 -2.17 -3.10 -15.19
CA GLY A 105 -2.82 -4.24 -15.84
C GLY A 105 -3.34 -5.29 -14.85
N LEU A 106 -3.70 -4.85 -13.64
CA LEU A 106 -4.32 -5.69 -12.60
C LEU A 106 -5.84 -5.71 -12.73
N ILE A 107 -6.49 -6.66 -12.06
CA ILE A 107 -7.94 -6.88 -12.11
C ILE A 107 -8.77 -5.64 -11.75
N LYS A 108 -8.35 -4.91 -10.72
CA LYS A 108 -9.04 -3.73 -10.18
C LYS A 108 -8.12 -2.52 -10.21
N HIS A 109 -8.72 -1.35 -10.41
CA HIS A 109 -8.08 -0.08 -10.09
C HIS A 109 -8.38 0.22 -8.62
N ARG A 110 -7.36 0.38 -7.78
CA ARG A 110 -7.55 0.61 -6.34
C ARG A 110 -6.30 1.18 -5.69
N VAL A 111 -6.47 2.20 -4.85
CA VAL A 111 -5.43 2.81 -4.02
C VAL A 111 -5.90 2.71 -2.58
N GLU A 112 -5.18 1.94 -1.77
CA GLU A 112 -5.59 1.64 -0.40
C GLU A 112 -4.43 1.35 0.54
N ILE A 113 -4.70 1.65 1.81
CA ILE A 113 -3.82 1.40 2.93
C ILE A 113 -4.57 0.52 3.91
N HIS A 114 -4.02 -0.64 4.22
CA HIS A 114 -4.53 -1.55 5.23
C HIS A 114 -3.60 -1.56 6.45
N VAL A 115 -4.12 -1.21 7.61
CA VAL A 115 -3.42 -1.35 8.88
C VAL A 115 -4.05 -2.51 9.63
N GLN A 116 -3.34 -3.64 9.66
CA GLN A 116 -3.76 -4.82 10.41
C GLN A 116 -3.20 -4.76 11.83
N PHE A 117 -4.10 -4.78 12.81
CA PHE A 117 -3.76 -4.75 14.23
C PHE A 117 -3.27 -6.13 14.70
N ARG A 118 -2.46 -6.13 15.77
CA ARG A 118 -1.99 -7.38 16.39
C ARG A 118 -3.17 -8.12 17.01
N HIS A 119 -3.15 -9.44 16.91
CA HIS A 119 -4.11 -10.29 17.61
C HIS A 119 -3.99 -10.09 19.13
N VAL A 120 -5.12 -10.05 19.83
CA VAL A 120 -5.15 -9.95 21.29
C VAL A 120 -4.92 -11.33 21.89
N PRO A 121 -3.80 -11.57 22.59
CA PRO A 121 -3.54 -12.87 23.21
C PRO A 121 -4.53 -13.13 24.36
N GLY A 122 -4.98 -14.38 24.51
CA GLY A 122 -5.88 -14.77 25.61
C GLY A 122 -7.37 -14.53 25.35
N ASN A 123 -7.80 -14.54 24.08
CA ASN A 123 -9.22 -14.40 23.77
C ASN A 123 -10.04 -15.56 24.36
N LEU A 124 -10.80 -15.28 25.43
CA LEU A 124 -11.68 -16.22 26.13
C LEU A 124 -12.84 -16.72 25.24
N TYR A 125 -13.09 -16.05 24.11
CA TYR A 125 -14.19 -16.35 23.20
C TYR A 125 -13.80 -17.26 22.03
N ARG A 126 -12.60 -17.88 22.04
CA ARG A 126 -12.12 -18.77 20.97
C ARG A 126 -13.10 -19.88 20.58
N GLU A 127 -13.89 -20.38 21.53
CA GLU A 127 -14.88 -21.45 21.31
C GLU A 127 -16.24 -20.93 20.82
N ASN A 128 -16.51 -19.63 20.95
CA ASN A 128 -17.77 -18.99 20.57
C ASN A 128 -17.67 -18.09 19.33
N ILE A 129 -16.50 -18.02 18.70
CA ILE A 129 -16.31 -17.40 17.38
C ILE A 129 -16.66 -18.46 16.34
N GLY A 130 -17.73 -18.26 15.58
CA GLY A 130 -18.13 -19.21 14.53
C GLY A 130 -17.01 -19.45 13.52
N ILE A 131 -16.47 -20.67 13.50
CA ILE A 131 -15.77 -21.38 12.41
C ILE A 131 -14.52 -20.73 11.77
N ASN A 132 -14.22 -19.44 11.93
CA ASN A 132 -13.09 -18.80 11.26
C ASN A 132 -12.12 -18.14 12.25
N ILE A 133 -11.07 -18.90 12.59
CA ILE A 133 -9.97 -18.50 13.47
C ILE A 133 -9.16 -17.32 12.88
N ASP A 134 -9.28 -17.08 11.56
CA ASP A 134 -8.60 -15.99 10.84
C ASP A 134 -9.34 -14.64 10.84
N LEU A 135 -10.58 -14.55 11.35
CA LEU A 135 -11.37 -13.30 11.41
C LEU A 135 -11.02 -12.38 12.60
N GLY A 136 -10.07 -12.77 13.45
CA GLY A 136 -9.88 -12.15 14.77
C GLY A 136 -9.06 -10.86 14.83
N THR A 137 -8.52 -10.34 13.73
CA THR A 137 -7.71 -9.11 13.75
C THR A 137 -8.49 -7.92 13.24
N ASN A 138 -8.57 -6.88 14.05
CA ASN A 138 -9.10 -5.61 13.59
C ASN A 138 -8.25 -5.09 12.42
N GLU A 139 -8.90 -4.43 11.48
CA GLU A 139 -8.26 -3.86 10.29
C GLU A 139 -8.81 -2.47 10.04
N LEU A 140 -7.92 -1.49 9.83
CA LEU A 140 -8.27 -0.18 9.33
C LEU A 140 -7.90 -0.12 7.85
N ILE A 141 -8.87 0.16 7.00
CA ILE A 141 -8.69 0.30 5.56
C ILE A 141 -9.00 1.74 5.19
N LEU A 142 -7.99 2.45 4.69
CA LEU A 142 -8.14 3.77 4.10
C LEU A 142 -8.11 3.57 2.59
N ARG A 143 -9.24 3.82 1.94
CA ARG A 143 -9.37 3.77 0.48
C ARG A 143 -9.37 5.18 -0.05
N ASP A 144 -8.43 5.43 -0.94
CA ASP A 144 -8.28 6.70 -1.64
C ASP A 144 -9.09 6.64 -2.93
N GLU A 145 -8.75 5.73 -3.84
CA GLU A 145 -9.50 5.54 -5.10
C GLU A 145 -9.81 4.06 -5.37
N PRO A 146 -10.88 3.71 -6.09
CA PRO A 146 -12.11 4.49 -6.34
C PRO A 146 -13.04 4.45 -5.12
N ASP A 147 -13.95 5.43 -5.03
CA ASP A 147 -14.86 5.63 -3.90
C ASP A 147 -14.11 5.81 -2.56
N GLU A 148 -13.76 7.06 -2.25
CA GLU A 148 -13.04 7.42 -1.03
C GLU A 148 -13.79 6.90 0.20
N ALA A 149 -13.11 6.09 1.01
CA ALA A 149 -13.75 5.42 2.14
C ALA A 149 -12.78 5.17 3.29
N ILE A 150 -13.30 5.29 4.50
CA ILE A 150 -12.64 4.80 5.71
C ILE A 150 -13.46 3.62 6.22
N LEU A 151 -12.85 2.44 6.24
CA LEU A 151 -13.48 1.20 6.70
C LEU A 151 -12.71 0.69 7.91
N VAL A 152 -13.43 0.31 8.96
CA VAL A 152 -12.84 -0.31 10.14
C VAL A 152 -13.53 -1.65 10.37
N LYS A 153 -12.78 -2.74 10.19
CA LYS A 153 -13.23 -4.09 10.54
C LYS A 153 -12.96 -4.32 12.01
N ILE A 154 -14.02 -4.56 12.78
CA ILE A 154 -13.97 -4.83 14.21
C ILE A 154 -14.79 -6.07 14.56
N ASN A 155 -14.33 -6.81 15.55
CA ASN A 155 -15.12 -7.90 16.11
C ASN A 155 -16.16 -7.34 17.07
N ASN A 156 -17.44 -7.58 16.80
CA ASN A 156 -18.56 -7.16 17.62
C ASN A 156 -19.41 -8.36 18.05
N LYS A 157 -20.14 -8.21 19.16
CA LYS A 157 -21.12 -9.21 19.59
C LYS A 157 -22.30 -9.19 18.63
N VAL A 158 -22.68 -10.37 18.14
CA VAL A 158 -23.93 -10.53 17.38
C VAL A 158 -25.11 -10.19 18.31
N PRO A 159 -26.02 -9.28 17.92
CA PRO A 159 -27.21 -9.00 18.70
C PRO A 159 -28.03 -10.28 18.94
N GLY A 160 -28.19 -10.66 20.21
CA GLY A 160 -28.86 -11.90 20.58
C GLY A 160 -28.54 -12.35 22.00
N LEU A 161 -29.19 -13.44 22.40
CA LEU A 161 -29.01 -14.07 23.71
C LEU A 161 -27.68 -14.85 23.82
N GLY A 162 -27.12 -15.26 22.68
CA GLY A 162 -25.83 -15.95 22.61
C GLY A 162 -24.62 -15.03 22.83
N LEU A 163 -23.48 -15.63 23.15
CA LEU A 163 -22.18 -14.97 23.30
C LEU A 163 -21.33 -15.19 22.05
N GLN A 164 -21.92 -14.95 20.88
CA GLN A 164 -21.24 -15.12 19.59
C GLN A 164 -20.67 -13.77 19.13
N LEU A 165 -19.42 -13.80 18.67
CA LEU A 165 -18.77 -12.65 18.04
C LEU A 165 -18.79 -12.82 16.52
N ASP A 166 -18.95 -11.71 15.82
CA ASP A 166 -18.87 -11.62 14.36
C ASP A 166 -18.06 -10.39 13.93
N ALA A 167 -17.45 -10.47 12.76
CA ALA A 167 -16.68 -9.35 12.20
C ALA A 167 -17.66 -8.36 11.56
N SER A 168 -17.80 -7.19 12.16
CA SER A 168 -18.61 -6.08 11.63
C SER A 168 -17.72 -5.02 10.99
N GLU A 169 -18.25 -4.35 9.97
CA GLU A 169 -17.57 -3.26 9.28
C GLU A 169 -18.22 -1.92 9.67
N LEU A 170 -17.41 -0.98 10.17
CA LEU A 170 -17.79 0.41 10.30
C LEU A 170 -17.33 1.14 9.04
N ASN A 171 -18.27 1.64 8.24
CA ASN A 171 -17.99 2.27 6.96
C ASN A 171 -18.33 3.75 6.96
N LEU A 172 -17.38 4.56 6.52
CA LEU A 172 -17.58 5.96 6.16
C LEU A 172 -17.27 6.12 4.67
N LEU A 173 -18.30 6.09 3.84
CA LEU A 173 -18.22 6.36 2.41
C LEU A 173 -18.40 7.86 2.18
N TYR A 174 -17.42 8.51 1.57
CA TYR A 174 -17.43 9.97 1.42
C TYR A 174 -18.60 10.42 0.55
N LYS A 175 -18.86 9.72 -0.56
CA LYS A 175 -20.00 9.99 -1.46
C LYS A 175 -21.37 9.95 -0.79
N ASP A 176 -21.54 9.10 0.23
CA ASP A 176 -22.82 8.95 0.94
C ASP A 176 -22.96 9.99 2.05
N ARG A 177 -21.84 10.32 2.71
CA ARG A 177 -21.83 11.22 3.87
C ARG A 177 -21.76 12.70 3.49
N TYR A 178 -21.05 13.02 2.41
CA TYR A 178 -20.78 14.37 1.94
C TYR A 178 -21.33 14.50 0.52
N LYS A 179 -22.18 15.51 0.29
CA LYS A 179 -22.80 15.78 -1.02
C LYS A 179 -22.01 16.81 -1.84
N THR A 180 -20.76 17.05 -1.46
CA THR A 180 -19.88 18.03 -2.11
C THR A 180 -18.89 17.27 -2.97
N GLU A 181 -18.61 17.79 -4.16
CA GLU A 181 -17.54 17.26 -4.99
C GLU A 181 -16.20 17.45 -4.28
N VAL A 182 -15.41 16.39 -4.23
CA VAL A 182 -14.02 16.47 -3.78
C VAL A 182 -13.25 17.18 -4.91
N PRO A 183 -12.55 18.29 -4.62
CA PRO A 183 -11.78 19.01 -5.63
C PRO A 183 -10.68 18.12 -6.19
N ASP A 184 -10.30 18.37 -7.44
CA ASP A 184 -9.22 17.60 -8.05
C ASP A 184 -7.88 17.86 -7.32
N SER A 185 -6.99 16.86 -7.35
CA SER A 185 -5.68 16.94 -6.70
C SER A 185 -4.89 18.17 -7.15
N TYR A 186 -4.96 18.54 -8.43
CA TYR A 186 -4.25 19.71 -8.95
C TYR A 186 -4.87 21.03 -8.50
N GLU A 187 -6.19 21.10 -8.38
CA GLU A 187 -6.88 22.30 -7.87
C GLU A 187 -6.44 22.59 -6.43
N HIS A 188 -6.39 21.54 -5.61
CA HIS A 188 -5.95 21.65 -4.22
C HIS A 188 -4.47 22.06 -4.12
N LEU A 189 -3.58 21.43 -4.92
CA LEU A 189 -2.16 21.80 -4.92
C LEU A 189 -1.91 23.23 -5.38
N ILE A 190 -2.68 23.75 -6.35
CA ILE A 190 -2.56 25.13 -6.80
C ILE A 190 -3.09 26.09 -5.72
N HIS A 191 -4.19 25.74 -5.06
CA HIS A 191 -4.75 26.50 -3.95
C HIS A 191 -3.72 26.67 -2.81
N ASP A 192 -3.05 25.59 -2.42
CA ASP A 192 -2.02 25.62 -1.37
C ASP A 192 -0.84 26.53 -1.73
N VAL A 193 -0.42 26.55 -3.01
CA VAL A 193 0.64 27.47 -3.47
C VAL A 193 0.22 28.93 -3.34
N ILE A 194 -1.05 29.24 -3.59
CA ILE A 194 -1.59 30.60 -3.46
C ILE A 194 -1.66 31.00 -1.98
N ASP A 195 -2.04 30.09 -1.10
CA ASP A 195 -2.09 30.29 0.34
C ASP A 195 -0.69 30.30 0.99
N GLY A 196 0.35 29.90 0.25
CA GLY A 196 1.71 29.78 0.74
C GLY A 196 1.93 28.58 1.66
N ASP A 197 1.00 27.61 1.65
CA ASP A 197 1.13 26.38 2.39
C ASP A 197 1.94 25.35 1.58
N ASN A 198 2.94 24.77 2.21
CA ASN A 198 3.88 23.85 1.57
C ASN A 198 3.83 22.43 2.14
N HIS A 199 2.85 22.09 2.99
CA HIS A 199 2.79 20.80 3.67
C HIS A 199 2.58 19.60 2.73
N LEU A 200 1.88 19.79 1.60
CA LEU A 200 1.71 18.73 0.58
C LEU A 200 2.90 18.59 -0.36
N PHE A 201 3.80 19.56 -0.40
CA PHE A 201 4.97 19.54 -1.26
C PHE A 201 6.11 18.77 -0.61
N MET A 202 6.79 17.93 -1.39
CA MET A 202 7.98 17.26 -0.87
C MET A 202 9.18 18.19 -0.86
N ARG A 203 9.91 18.16 0.24
CA ARG A 203 11.15 18.89 0.40
C ARG A 203 12.34 18.17 -0.24
N SER A 204 13.41 18.90 -0.52
CA SER A 204 14.62 18.33 -1.13
C SER A 204 15.30 17.26 -0.28
N ASP A 205 15.27 17.40 1.05
CA ASP A 205 15.81 16.44 2.00
C ASP A 205 14.99 15.16 2.09
N GLU A 206 13.67 15.24 1.97
CA GLU A 206 12.77 14.08 1.86
C GLU A 206 13.03 13.31 0.56
N VAL A 207 13.11 14.02 -0.56
CA VAL A 207 13.41 13.43 -1.86
C VAL A 207 14.77 12.73 -1.84
N ALA A 208 15.80 13.35 -1.26
CA ALA A 208 17.11 12.73 -1.13
C ALA A 208 17.09 11.47 -0.24
N ALA A 209 16.35 11.49 0.87
CA ALA A 209 16.19 10.32 1.74
C ALA A 209 15.46 9.17 1.03
N ALA A 210 14.39 9.48 0.29
CA ALA A 210 13.67 8.51 -0.54
C ALA A 210 14.60 7.87 -1.58
N TRP A 211 15.40 8.68 -2.29
CA TRP A 211 16.38 8.17 -3.25
C TRP A 211 17.40 7.24 -2.59
N ASN A 212 17.92 7.57 -1.41
CA ASN A 212 18.89 6.71 -0.73
C ASN A 212 18.35 5.32 -0.39
N ILE A 213 17.04 5.20 -0.15
CA ILE A 213 16.39 3.90 0.11
C ILE A 213 16.27 3.08 -1.18
N LEU A 214 15.98 3.75 -2.28
CA LEU A 214 15.57 3.14 -3.56
C LEU A 214 16.74 2.84 -4.50
N SER A 215 17.78 3.69 -4.50
CA SER A 215 18.98 3.54 -5.33
C SER A 215 19.58 2.14 -5.32
N PRO A 216 19.80 1.45 -4.17
CA PRO A 216 20.41 0.11 -4.20
C PRO A 216 19.56 -0.91 -4.97
N VAL A 217 18.23 -0.83 -4.87
CA VAL A 217 17.33 -1.73 -5.59
C VAL A 217 17.35 -1.44 -7.09
N LEU A 218 17.31 -0.16 -7.46
CA LEU A 218 17.35 0.26 -8.86
C LEU A 218 18.67 -0.12 -9.54
N GLU A 219 19.79 0.10 -8.85
CA GLU A 219 21.11 -0.31 -9.35
C GLU A 219 21.23 -1.83 -9.54
N GLU A 220 20.66 -2.62 -8.62
CA GLU A 220 20.66 -4.08 -8.73
C GLU A 220 19.87 -4.55 -9.96
N ILE A 221 18.71 -3.94 -10.19
CA ILE A 221 17.85 -4.23 -11.35
C ILE A 221 18.59 -3.92 -12.65
N ASP A 222 19.23 -2.76 -12.74
CA ASP A 222 19.97 -2.35 -13.94
C ASP A 222 21.25 -3.18 -14.16
N LYS A 223 21.93 -3.61 -13.09
CA LYS A 223 23.14 -4.45 -13.19
C LYS A 223 22.80 -5.88 -13.61
N HIS A 224 21.85 -6.51 -12.93
CA HIS A 224 21.59 -7.94 -13.09
C HIS A 224 20.61 -8.28 -14.22
N HIS A 225 19.94 -7.28 -14.81
CA HIS A 225 18.90 -7.49 -15.82
C HIS A 225 17.89 -8.57 -15.39
N THR A 226 17.54 -8.58 -14.11
CA THR A 226 16.69 -9.60 -13.51
C THR A 226 15.36 -9.63 -14.26
N ALA A 227 15.10 -10.75 -14.95
CA ALA A 227 13.88 -10.91 -15.71
C ALA A 227 12.67 -10.89 -14.74
N PRO A 228 11.72 -9.96 -14.92
CA PRO A 228 10.55 -9.87 -14.06
C PRO A 228 9.65 -11.09 -14.27
N GLU A 229 8.94 -11.50 -13.23
CA GLU A 229 8.00 -12.62 -13.30
C GLU A 229 6.80 -12.25 -14.17
N LEU A 230 6.46 -13.10 -15.14
CA LEU A 230 5.36 -12.84 -16.05
C LEU A 230 4.00 -13.13 -15.40
N TYR A 231 3.09 -12.15 -15.39
CA TYR A 231 1.72 -12.31 -14.90
C TYR A 231 0.66 -12.02 -15.98
N GLU A 232 -0.56 -12.49 -15.80
CA GLU A 232 -1.64 -12.28 -16.78
C GLU A 232 -2.26 -10.89 -16.66
N PHE A 233 -2.56 -10.25 -17.79
CA PHE A 233 -3.29 -8.98 -17.81
C PHE A 233 -4.71 -9.17 -17.27
N GLY A 234 -5.11 -8.34 -16.30
CA GLY A 234 -6.35 -8.50 -15.54
C GLY A 234 -6.24 -9.54 -14.41
N GLY A 235 -5.04 -10.07 -14.15
CA GLY A 235 -4.74 -10.93 -13.01
C GLY A 235 -4.51 -10.14 -11.73
N ARG A 236 -4.12 -10.84 -10.66
CA ARG A 236 -3.83 -10.25 -9.34
C ARG A 236 -2.34 -9.88 -9.15
N GLY A 237 -1.49 -10.19 -10.13
CA GLY A 237 -0.05 -9.99 -10.09
C GLY A 237 0.74 -11.32 -10.10
N PRO A 238 2.07 -11.25 -9.97
CA PRO A 238 2.96 -12.42 -9.94
C PRO A 238 2.77 -13.28 -8.68
N VAL A 239 3.05 -14.57 -8.79
CA VAL A 239 2.89 -15.53 -7.68
C VAL A 239 3.92 -15.26 -6.59
N ALA A 240 5.14 -14.82 -6.94
CA ALA A 240 6.15 -14.47 -5.94
C ALA A 240 5.70 -13.37 -4.96
N ALA A 241 4.80 -12.47 -5.36
CA ALA A 241 4.26 -11.45 -4.45
C ALA A 241 3.45 -12.08 -3.30
N TYR A 242 2.72 -13.16 -3.57
CA TYR A 242 1.98 -13.91 -2.54
C TYR A 242 2.94 -14.55 -1.54
N TYR A 243 4.04 -15.14 -2.03
CA TYR A 243 5.07 -15.72 -1.17
C TYR A 243 5.77 -14.66 -0.32
N LEU A 244 6.03 -13.47 -0.87
CA LEU A 244 6.59 -12.34 -0.11
C LEU A 244 5.67 -11.97 1.07
N TRP A 245 4.37 -11.83 0.83
CA TRP A 245 3.41 -11.52 1.89
C TRP A 245 3.33 -12.63 2.94
N ALA A 246 3.23 -13.89 2.51
CA ALA A 246 3.20 -15.04 3.42
C ALA A 246 4.48 -15.12 4.28
N LYS A 247 5.66 -14.86 3.70
CA LYS A 247 6.95 -14.81 4.40
C LYS A 247 6.95 -13.79 5.54
N HIS A 248 6.26 -12.66 5.36
CA HIS A 248 6.15 -11.60 6.36
C HIS A 248 4.92 -11.73 7.28
N GLY A 249 4.27 -12.91 7.31
CA GLY A 249 3.14 -13.19 8.20
C GLY A 249 1.87 -12.44 7.81
N ALA A 250 1.76 -12.07 6.53
CA ALA A 250 0.67 -11.29 6.00
C ALA A 250 -0.28 -12.16 5.18
N PRO A 251 -1.56 -12.31 5.59
CA PRO A 251 -2.53 -12.91 4.68
C PRO A 251 -2.69 -11.98 3.47
N TRP A 252 -2.93 -12.55 2.29
CA TRP A 252 -3.29 -11.73 1.15
C TRP A 252 -4.58 -11.00 1.46
N ALA A 253 -4.59 -9.68 1.30
CA ALA A 253 -5.84 -8.92 1.32
C ALA A 253 -6.60 -9.33 0.06
N ASP A 254 -7.38 -10.41 0.19
CA ASP A 254 -8.42 -10.74 -0.77
C ASP A 254 -9.54 -9.71 -0.66
N ASP A 255 -10.14 -9.45 -1.82
CA ASP A 255 -11.14 -8.41 -2.06
C ASP A 255 -12.46 -8.62 -1.31
#